data_AF-W8VQ89-F1
#
_entry.id   AF-W8VQ89-F1
#
_cell.length_a   1.000
_cell.length_b   1.000
_cell.length_c   1.000
_cell.angle_alpha   90.00
_cell.angle_beta   90.00
_cell.angle_gamma   90.00
#
_symmetry.space_group_name_H-M   'P 1'
#
loop_
_entity.id
_entity.type
_entity.pdbx_description
1 polymer ?
#
loop_
_entity_poly.entity_id
_entity_poly.type
_entity_poly.pdbx_seq_one_letter_code
_entity_poly.pdbx_strand_id
1 'polypeptide(L)'
;MEKYTIHLLLICVLLLSCKQEKADPTSARIEAFENLTEKTIETHDEVMADMGTLMDLSMAIDEHLRKENVPKSTAAQLTEAKTQLDEAHAAMMDWMKDYSTKFPYEAKAPTTEEDLDEKMPILQESYEGIQAVKEQTYEAIAIAEQLLSDA
;
A
#
# COMPACT_ATOMS: atom_id res chain seq x y z
N MET A 1 -5.84 -50.15 35.08
CA MET A 1 -5.71 -49.34 33.86
C MET A 1 -7.06 -48.86 33.31
N GLU A 2 -8.19 -49.41 33.78
CA GLU A 2 -9.54 -49.06 33.30
C GLU A 2 -10.17 -47.78 33.90
N LYS A 3 -9.56 -47.18 34.94
CA LYS A 3 -10.08 -45.96 35.59
C LYS A 3 -9.56 -44.67 34.96
N TYR A 4 -8.39 -44.73 34.29
CA TYR A 4 -7.77 -43.55 33.66
C TYR A 4 -8.29 -43.30 32.24
N THR A 5 -8.81 -44.34 31.56
CA THR A 5 -9.41 -44.24 30.23
C THR A 5 -10.70 -43.43 30.21
N ILE A 6 -11.49 -43.46 31.30
CA ILE A 6 -12.74 -42.68 31.42
C ILE A 6 -12.45 -41.18 31.65
N HIS A 7 -11.38 -40.84 32.37
CA HIS A 7 -11.00 -39.44 32.61
C HIS A 7 -10.31 -38.78 31.42
N LEU A 8 -9.64 -39.56 30.57
CA LEU A 8 -9.05 -39.07 29.32
C LEU A 8 -10.12 -38.72 28.27
N LEU A 9 -11.25 -39.44 28.25
CA LEU A 9 -12.35 -39.19 27.30
C LEU A 9 -13.14 -37.92 27.63
N LEU A 10 -13.22 -37.53 28.92
CA LEU A 10 -13.99 -36.38 29.38
C LEU A 10 -13.31 -35.03 29.05
N ILE A 11 -11.97 -35.02 28.91
CA ILE A 11 -11.19 -33.83 28.56
C ILE A 11 -11.27 -33.53 27.05
N CYS A 12 -11.42 -34.54 26.19
CA CYS A 12 -11.55 -34.34 24.75
C CYS A 12 -12.87 -33.66 24.33
N VAL A 13 -13.94 -33.78 25.11
CA VAL A 13 -15.25 -33.16 24.77
C VAL A 13 -15.25 -31.64 25.02
N LEU A 14 -14.36 -31.13 25.87
CA LEU A 14 -14.26 -29.69 26.16
C LEU A 14 -13.54 -28.90 25.04
N LEU A 15 -12.85 -29.57 24.12
CA LEU A 15 -12.17 -28.92 22.98
C LEU A 15 -13.06 -28.76 21.75
N LEU A 16 -14.29 -29.30 21.75
CA LEU A 16 -15.24 -29.17 20.65
C LEU A 16 -16.24 -28.01 20.84
N SER A 17 -16.13 -27.24 21.92
CA SER A 17 -16.91 -26.01 22.09
C SER A 17 -16.26 -24.81 21.38
N CYS A 18 -15.77 -25.02 20.14
CA CYS A 18 -15.66 -23.92 19.19
C CYS A 18 -17.11 -23.51 18.86
N LYS A 19 -17.57 -22.48 19.56
CA LYS A 19 -18.83 -21.80 19.28
C LYS A 19 -18.73 -21.26 17.86
N GLN A 20 -19.23 -22.02 16.89
CA GLN A 20 -19.40 -21.57 15.51
C GLN A 20 -20.54 -20.55 15.54
N GLU A 21 -20.19 -19.33 15.94
CA GLU A 21 -21.03 -18.15 15.83
C GLU A 21 -21.36 -18.04 14.34
N LYS A 22 -22.64 -18.15 13.97
CA LYS A 22 -23.05 -17.92 12.59
C LYS A 22 -22.60 -16.50 12.27
N ALA A 23 -21.60 -16.37 11.39
CA ALA A 23 -21.08 -15.08 10.99
C ALA A 23 -22.26 -14.22 10.52
N ASP A 24 -22.54 -13.17 11.28
CA ASP A 24 -23.45 -12.13 10.87
C ASP A 24 -22.88 -11.52 9.58
N PRO A 25 -23.65 -11.45 8.47
CA PRO A 25 -23.17 -10.90 7.21
C PRO A 25 -22.53 -9.52 7.36
N THR A 26 -23.05 -8.69 8.28
CA THR A 26 -22.49 -7.38 8.60
C THR A 26 -21.09 -7.48 9.18
N SER A 27 -20.91 -8.38 10.15
CA SER A 27 -19.61 -8.62 10.78
C SER A 27 -18.54 -9.07 9.76
N ALA A 28 -18.90 -9.90 8.78
CA ALA A 28 -17.98 -10.31 7.72
C ALA A 28 -17.61 -9.16 6.76
N ARG A 29 -18.55 -8.23 6.49
CA ARG A 29 -18.27 -7.04 5.67
C ARG A 29 -17.40 -6.01 6.41
N ILE A 30 -17.60 -5.86 7.73
CA ILE A 30 -16.72 -5.03 8.58
C ILE A 30 -15.29 -5.57 8.53
N GLU A 31 -15.11 -6.88 8.73
CA GLU A 31 -13.79 -7.52 8.63
C GLU A 31 -13.15 -7.32 7.24
N ALA A 32 -13.93 -7.41 6.17
CA ALA A 32 -13.43 -7.14 4.81
C ALA A 32 -12.98 -5.67 4.64
N PHE A 33 -13.71 -4.72 5.22
CA PHE A 33 -13.36 -3.30 5.19
C PHE A 33 -12.07 -3.01 5.96
N GLU A 34 -11.92 -3.59 7.15
CA GLU A 34 -10.72 -3.46 7.98
C GLU A 34 -9.49 -4.04 7.26
N ASN A 35 -9.61 -5.24 6.70
CA ASN A 35 -8.53 -5.88 5.93
C ASN A 35 -8.12 -5.05 4.71
N LEU A 36 -9.08 -4.44 3.99
CA LEU A 36 -8.76 -3.59 2.85
C LEU A 36 -8.10 -2.28 3.29
N THR A 37 -8.52 -1.74 4.44
CA THR A 37 -7.90 -0.54 5.03
C THR A 37 -6.44 -0.82 5.38
N GLU A 38 -6.17 -1.94 6.06
CA GLU A 38 -4.82 -2.37 6.40
C GLU A 38 -3.94 -2.50 5.15
N LYS A 39 -4.39 -3.25 4.14
CA LYS A 39 -3.64 -3.40 2.87
C LYS A 39 -3.38 -2.07 2.16
N THR A 40 -4.32 -1.15 2.21
CA THR A 40 -4.18 0.19 1.62
C THR A 40 -3.06 0.96 2.31
N ILE A 41 -3.03 0.95 3.64
CA ILE A 41 -2.01 1.63 4.43
C ILE A 41 -0.65 0.92 4.34
N GLU A 42 -0.62 -0.42 4.31
CA GLU A 42 0.62 -1.18 4.08
C GLU A 42 1.26 -0.80 2.74
N THR A 43 0.45 -0.69 1.68
CA THR A 43 0.93 -0.26 0.36
C THR A 43 1.42 1.19 0.40
N HIS A 44 0.73 2.07 1.13
CA HIS A 44 1.20 3.44 1.37
C HIS A 44 2.56 3.46 2.07
N ASP A 45 2.74 2.69 3.14
CA ASP A 45 3.98 2.69 3.92
C ASP A 45 5.15 2.13 3.10
N GLU A 46 4.89 1.11 2.28
CA GLU A 46 5.86 0.56 1.33
C GLU A 46 6.34 1.62 0.34
N VAL A 47 5.42 2.34 -0.32
CA VAL A 47 5.76 3.40 -1.28
C VAL A 47 6.41 4.61 -0.57
N MET A 48 5.96 4.95 0.63
CA MET A 48 6.52 6.06 1.41
C MET A 48 7.99 5.83 1.76
N ALA A 49 8.41 4.58 1.96
CA ALA A 49 9.81 4.25 2.21
C ALA A 49 10.73 4.63 1.03
N ASP A 50 10.20 4.63 -0.19
CA ASP A 50 10.94 4.91 -1.43
C ASP A 50 10.97 6.40 -1.82
N MET A 51 10.26 7.27 -1.10
CA MET A 51 10.29 8.72 -1.38
C MET A 51 11.70 9.32 -1.25
N GLY A 52 12.52 8.77 -0.35
CA GLY A 52 13.94 9.14 -0.25
C GLY A 52 14.72 8.72 -1.49
N THR A 53 14.49 7.49 -1.97
CA THR A 53 15.11 6.95 -3.20
C THR A 53 14.80 7.82 -4.42
N LEU A 54 13.53 8.26 -4.58
CA LEU A 54 13.16 9.17 -5.67
C LEU A 54 13.97 10.47 -5.64
N MET A 55 14.11 11.08 -4.46
CA MET A 55 14.86 12.32 -4.28
C MET A 55 16.36 12.11 -4.58
N ASP A 56 16.95 11.03 -4.07
CA ASP A 56 18.36 10.70 -4.27
C ASP A 56 18.68 10.48 -5.75
N LEU A 57 17.83 9.74 -6.47
CA LEU A 57 17.97 9.52 -7.91
C LEU A 57 17.81 10.82 -8.71
N SER A 58 16.85 11.66 -8.34
CA SER A 58 16.64 12.98 -8.96
C SER A 58 17.89 13.87 -8.80
N MET A 59 18.50 13.87 -7.61
CA MET A 59 19.76 14.57 -7.34
C MET A 59 20.95 13.97 -8.10
N ALA A 60 21.03 12.65 -8.22
CA ALA A 60 22.09 11.98 -8.98
C ALA A 60 22.01 12.32 -10.48
N ILE A 61 20.79 12.39 -11.03
CA ILE A 61 20.56 12.85 -12.41
C ILE A 61 21.04 14.29 -12.59
N ASP A 62 20.67 15.21 -11.68
CA ASP A 62 21.10 16.60 -11.75
C ASP A 62 22.63 16.74 -11.74
N GLU A 63 23.32 15.95 -10.91
CA GLU A 63 24.77 15.93 -10.88
C GLU A 63 25.37 15.36 -12.18
N HIS A 64 24.74 14.32 -12.74
CA HIS A 64 25.15 13.77 -14.02
C HIS A 64 25.05 14.79 -15.15
N LEU A 65 23.95 15.54 -15.21
CA LEU A 65 23.69 16.56 -16.22
C LEU A 65 24.66 17.75 -16.15
N ARG A 66 25.32 17.98 -15.00
CA ARG A 66 26.35 19.02 -14.85
C ARG A 66 27.72 18.63 -15.40
N LYS A 67 27.97 17.34 -15.66
CA LYS A 67 29.24 16.88 -16.22
C LYS A 67 29.47 17.49 -17.60
N GLU A 68 30.72 17.83 -17.90
CA GLU A 68 31.07 18.29 -19.25
C GLU A 68 30.92 17.15 -20.26
N ASN A 69 30.41 17.45 -21.46
CA ASN A 69 30.28 16.54 -22.60
C ASN A 69 29.25 15.39 -22.47
N VAL A 70 28.19 15.53 -21.66
CA VAL A 70 27.06 14.60 -21.71
C VAL A 70 26.42 14.64 -23.11
N PRO A 71 26.27 13.49 -23.81
CA PRO A 71 25.63 13.46 -25.11
C PRO A 71 24.19 14.01 -25.03
N LYS A 72 23.78 14.78 -26.03
CA LYS A 72 22.44 15.41 -26.03
C LYS A 72 21.30 14.39 -25.89
N SER A 73 21.44 13.20 -26.48
CA SER A 73 20.47 12.11 -26.34
C SER A 73 20.38 11.60 -24.90
N THR A 74 21.52 11.37 -24.26
CA THR A 74 21.59 10.94 -22.86
C THR A 74 21.01 12.01 -21.93
N ALA A 75 21.35 13.28 -22.15
CA ALA A 75 20.80 14.39 -21.36
C ALA A 75 19.27 14.48 -21.46
N ALA A 76 18.71 14.24 -22.64
CA ALA A 76 17.26 14.22 -22.83
C ALA A 76 16.60 13.05 -22.08
N GLN A 77 17.17 11.85 -22.15
CA GLN A 77 16.66 10.67 -21.43
C GLN A 77 16.73 10.85 -19.91
N LEU A 78 17.83 11.38 -19.40
CA LEU A 78 18.00 11.68 -17.98
C LEU A 78 17.00 12.75 -17.50
N THR A 79 16.76 13.78 -18.32
CA THR A 79 15.76 14.83 -17.99
C THR A 79 14.35 14.24 -17.89
N GLU A 80 13.99 13.37 -18.83
CA GLU A 80 12.70 12.67 -18.83
C GLU A 80 12.55 11.75 -17.61
N ALA A 81 13.58 10.96 -17.28
CA ALA A 81 13.57 10.11 -16.09
C ALA A 81 13.42 10.94 -14.80
N LYS A 82 14.07 12.11 -14.72
CA LYS A 82 13.89 13.03 -13.60
C LYS A 82 12.44 13.50 -13.48
N THR A 83 11.80 13.85 -14.60
CA THR A 83 10.38 14.20 -14.61
C THR A 83 9.51 13.07 -14.08
N GLN A 84 9.78 11.81 -14.46
CA GLN A 84 9.03 10.66 -13.96
C GLN A 84 9.20 10.43 -12.45
N LEU A 85 10.41 10.64 -11.91
CA LEU A 85 10.65 10.60 -10.46
C LEU A 85 9.87 11.70 -9.73
N ASP A 86 9.89 12.93 -10.25
CA ASP A 86 9.18 14.07 -9.67
C ASP A 86 7.65 13.86 -9.73
N GLU A 87 7.13 13.27 -10.82
CA GLU A 87 5.73 12.90 -11.00
C GLU A 87 5.29 11.78 -10.05
N ALA A 88 6.10 10.73 -9.87
CA ALA A 88 5.82 9.66 -8.91
C ALA A 88 5.76 10.20 -7.47
N HIS A 89 6.68 11.08 -7.09
CA HIS A 89 6.66 11.74 -5.79
C HIS A 89 5.38 12.59 -5.63
N ALA A 90 5.00 13.37 -6.65
CA ALA A 90 3.78 14.17 -6.61
C ALA A 90 2.51 13.30 -6.50
N ALA A 91 2.43 12.21 -7.26
CA ALA A 91 1.32 11.28 -7.23
C ALA A 91 1.10 10.69 -5.82
N MET A 92 2.18 10.36 -5.10
CA MET A 92 2.08 9.88 -3.73
C MET A 92 1.53 10.96 -2.77
N MET A 93 1.98 12.20 -2.92
CA MET A 93 1.49 13.33 -2.10
C MET A 93 0.02 13.64 -2.37
N ASP A 94 -0.38 13.62 -3.64
CA ASP A 94 -1.77 13.82 -4.05
C ASP A 94 -2.67 12.69 -3.55
N TRP A 95 -2.22 11.45 -3.64
CA TRP A 95 -2.93 10.30 -3.07
C TRP A 95 -3.11 10.44 -1.55
N MET A 96 -2.05 10.77 -0.81
CA MET A 96 -2.13 10.95 0.65
C MET A 96 -3.13 12.05 1.05
N LYS A 97 -3.15 13.15 0.29
CA LYS A 97 -4.08 14.26 0.52
C LYS A 97 -5.53 13.85 0.25
N ASP A 98 -5.77 13.14 -0.85
CA ASP A 98 -7.10 12.63 -1.19
C ASP A 98 -7.57 11.60 -0.16
N TYR A 99 -6.72 10.63 0.18
CA TYR A 99 -7.01 9.59 1.16
C TYR A 99 -7.36 10.18 2.53
N SER A 100 -6.55 11.10 3.06
CA SER A 100 -6.79 11.74 4.36
C SER A 100 -8.06 12.62 4.37
N THR A 101 -8.51 13.11 3.21
CA THR A 101 -9.78 13.81 3.07
C THR A 101 -10.96 12.84 3.13
N LYS A 102 -10.84 11.67 2.49
CA LYS A 102 -11.87 10.62 2.45
C LYS A 102 -11.97 9.83 3.76
N PHE A 103 -10.82 9.60 4.41
CA PHE A 103 -10.65 8.86 5.66
C PHE A 103 -9.84 9.66 6.69
N PRO A 104 -10.44 10.70 7.31
CA PRO A 104 -9.78 11.46 8.38
C PRO A 104 -9.40 10.58 9.57
N TYR A 105 -8.32 10.91 10.27
CA TYR A 105 -7.84 10.13 11.41
C TYR A 105 -8.87 10.04 12.56
N GLU A 106 -9.64 11.11 12.77
CA GLU A 106 -10.73 11.14 13.76
C GLU A 106 -12.02 10.43 13.31
N ALA A 107 -12.09 9.93 12.07
CA ALA A 107 -13.27 9.24 11.58
C ALA A 107 -13.47 7.91 12.32
N LYS A 108 -14.72 7.62 12.66
CA LYS A 108 -15.08 6.32 13.22
C LYS A 108 -15.08 5.28 12.10
N ALA A 109 -14.56 4.09 12.40
CA ALA A 109 -14.70 2.95 11.52
C ALA A 109 -16.20 2.67 11.24
N PRO A 110 -16.57 2.25 10.01
CA PRO A 110 -17.91 1.79 9.68
C PRO A 110 -18.39 0.71 10.65
N THR A 111 -19.62 0.82 11.15
CA THR A 111 -20.20 -0.19 12.06
C THR A 111 -21.57 -0.69 11.61
N THR A 112 -22.12 -0.11 10.54
CA THR A 112 -23.42 -0.45 9.98
C THR A 112 -23.31 -0.80 8.50
N GLU A 113 -24.30 -1.53 7.98
CA GLU A 113 -24.39 -1.84 6.54
C GLU A 113 -24.44 -0.56 5.69
N GLU A 114 -25.14 0.48 6.14
CA GLU A 114 -25.24 1.77 5.44
C GLU A 114 -23.88 2.48 5.34
N ASP A 115 -23.11 2.50 6.45
CA ASP A 115 -21.74 3.04 6.44
C ASP A 115 -20.86 2.26 5.46
N LEU A 116 -20.98 0.93 5.44
CA LEU A 116 -20.19 0.06 4.57
C LEU A 116 -20.56 0.23 3.10
N ASP A 117 -21.84 0.41 2.78
CA ASP A 117 -22.31 0.68 1.42
C ASP A 117 -21.77 2.02 0.89
N GLU A 118 -21.61 3.02 1.75
CA GLU A 118 -21.00 4.30 1.38
C GLU A 118 -19.46 4.20 1.26
N LYS A 119 -18.80 3.60 2.26
CA LYS A 119 -17.33 3.69 2.40
C LYS A 119 -16.55 2.63 1.65
N MET A 120 -17.11 1.43 1.47
CA MET A 120 -16.39 0.34 0.80
C MET A 120 -15.95 0.68 -0.64
N PRO A 121 -16.81 1.25 -1.51
CA PRO A 121 -16.39 1.61 -2.86
C PRO A 121 -15.30 2.69 -2.88
N ILE A 122 -15.37 3.65 -1.96
CA ILE A 122 -14.37 4.72 -1.81
C ILE A 122 -13.03 4.13 -1.39
N LEU A 123 -13.03 3.19 -0.44
CA LEU A 123 -11.81 2.52 0.01
C LEU A 123 -11.21 1.66 -1.11
N GLN A 124 -12.04 0.98 -1.90
CA GLN A 124 -11.59 0.22 -3.06
C GLN A 124 -10.91 1.12 -4.10
N GLU A 125 -11.49 2.28 -4.41
CA GLU A 125 -10.88 3.27 -5.30
C GLU A 125 -9.54 3.77 -4.73
N SER A 126 -9.49 4.08 -3.43
CA SER A 126 -8.25 4.49 -2.77
C SER A 126 -7.18 3.40 -2.82
N TYR A 127 -7.55 2.13 -2.63
CA TYR A 127 -6.64 0.98 -2.75
C TYR A 127 -6.09 0.84 -4.17
N GLU A 128 -6.95 0.92 -5.18
CA GLU A 128 -6.52 0.88 -6.59
C GLU A 128 -5.59 2.06 -6.92
N GLY A 129 -5.90 3.25 -6.40
CA GLY A 129 -5.06 4.43 -6.52
C GLY A 129 -3.66 4.23 -5.97
N ILE A 130 -3.51 3.67 -4.75
CA ILE A 130 -2.18 3.46 -4.17
C ILE A 130 -1.40 2.37 -4.89
N GLN A 131 -2.07 1.34 -5.43
CA GLN A 131 -1.41 0.36 -6.29
C GLN A 131 -0.85 0.99 -7.56
N ALA A 132 -1.60 1.90 -8.21
CA ALA A 132 -1.12 2.62 -9.37
C ALA A 132 0.09 3.52 -9.04
N VAL A 133 0.07 4.22 -7.90
CA VAL A 133 1.21 5.02 -7.42
C VAL A 133 2.43 4.13 -7.15
N LYS A 134 2.22 2.94 -6.58
CA LYS A 134 3.30 1.97 -6.36
C LYS A 134 3.95 1.53 -7.67
N GLU A 135 3.15 1.15 -8.66
CA GLU A 135 3.64 0.76 -9.98
C GLU A 135 4.43 1.89 -10.64
N GLN A 136 3.89 3.12 -10.63
CA GLN A 136 4.56 4.30 -11.19
C GLN A 136 5.88 4.59 -10.49
N THR A 137 5.92 4.47 -9.16
CA THR A 137 7.12 4.70 -8.35
C THR A 137 8.22 3.71 -8.72
N TYR A 138 7.89 2.43 -8.83
CA TYR A 138 8.87 1.38 -9.15
C TYR A 138 9.36 1.45 -10.59
N GLU A 139 8.48 1.82 -11.53
CA GLU A 139 8.88 2.07 -12.91
C GLU A 139 9.83 3.27 -13.00
N ALA A 140 9.51 4.40 -12.36
CA ALA A 140 10.36 5.59 -12.37
C ALA A 140 11.74 5.33 -11.74
N ILE A 141 11.79 4.60 -10.62
CA ILE A 141 13.05 4.17 -9.98
C ILE A 141 13.86 3.30 -10.94
N ALA A 142 13.25 2.26 -11.51
CA ALA A 142 13.96 1.32 -12.39
C ALA A 142 14.53 2.02 -13.64
N ILE A 143 13.77 2.94 -14.24
CA ILE A 143 14.22 3.73 -15.39
C ILE A 143 15.40 4.62 -15.03
N ALA A 144 15.31 5.33 -13.90
CA ALA A 144 16.37 6.22 -13.45
C ALA A 144 17.66 5.46 -13.09
N GLU A 145 17.55 4.34 -12.37
CA GLU A 145 18.68 3.47 -12.04
C GLU A 145 19.37 2.92 -13.30
N GLN A 146 18.59 2.43 -14.26
CA GLN A 146 19.13 1.92 -15.52
C GLN A 146 19.90 3.00 -16.28
N LEU A 147 19.32 4.19 -16.43
CA LEU A 147 19.96 5.30 -17.12
C LEU A 147 21.22 5.78 -16.41
N LEU A 148 21.22 5.86 -15.08
CA LEU A 148 22.38 6.28 -14.30
C LEU A 148 23.50 5.23 -14.31
N SER A 149 23.18 3.93 -14.45
CA SER A 149 24.18 2.88 -14.63
C SER A 149 24.83 2.90 -16.02
N ASP A 150 24.09 3.37 -17.03
CA ASP A 150 24.54 3.43 -18.43
C ASP A 150 25.22 4.77 -18.79
N ALA A 151 25.14 5.77 -17.92
CA ALA A 151 25.55 7.16 -18.18
C ALA A 151 27.01 7.50 -17.79
#